data_AF-A0A2E4YT30-F1
#
_entry.id   AF-A0A2E4YT30-F1
#
_cell.length_a   1.000
_cell.length_b   1.000
_cell.length_c   1.000
_cell.angle_alpha   90.00
_cell.angle_beta   90.00
_cell.angle_gamma   90.00
#
_symmetry.space_group_name_H-M   'P 1'
#
loop_
_entity.id
_entity.type
_entity.pdbx_description
1 polymer ?
#
loop_
_entity_poly.entity_id
_entity_poly.type
_entity_poly.pdbx_seq_one_letter_code
_entity_poly.pdbx_strand_id
1 'polypeptide(L)'
;NNQLISLDVSDNAALEFLNCFDNQLNCFNVKNGNNTNITTFQAKNNSNLTCIEVDDPAWSTANWTPNIDPQTSFSTNCNYPSNCFSTTSILEQTNSISLYPNPTNNLITLDIEGYNGLVNVEVYDLTGKLLQTTKNTTISMGEYAKGIYVFKVAYGDGGEKLKVVKE
;
A
#
# COMPACT_ATOMS: atom_id res chain seq x y z
N ASN A 1 11.09 12.22 17.57
CA ASN A 1 11.25 10.76 17.70
C ASN A 1 10.06 10.06 17.09
N ASN A 2 10.16 9.76 15.80
CA ASN A 2 9.23 8.93 15.05
C ASN A 2 10.01 7.73 14.47
N GLN A 3 9.32 6.76 13.88
CA GLN A 3 9.93 5.55 13.32
C GLN A 3 9.93 5.55 11.79
N LEU A 4 10.01 6.73 11.16
CA LEU A 4 10.06 6.82 9.70
C LEU A 4 11.37 6.22 9.19
N ILE A 5 11.24 5.28 8.24
CA ILE A 5 12.36 4.61 7.59
C ILE A 5 12.66 5.24 6.23
N SER A 6 11.64 5.77 5.56
CA SER A 6 11.82 6.51 4.31
C SER A 6 10.92 7.75 4.28
N LEU A 7 11.37 8.79 3.58
CA LEU A 7 10.63 10.03 3.37
C LEU A 7 10.85 10.52 1.94
N ASP A 8 9.78 10.63 1.17
CA ASP A 8 9.79 11.25 -0.16
C ASP A 8 8.92 12.51 -0.14
N VAL A 9 9.50 13.65 -0.47
CA VAL A 9 8.80 14.94 -0.60
C VAL A 9 9.05 15.58 -1.97
N SER A 10 9.44 14.78 -2.96
CA SER A 10 9.74 15.25 -4.32
C SER A 10 8.56 15.96 -5.01
N ASP A 11 7.32 15.60 -4.67
CA ASP A 11 6.12 16.25 -5.21
C ASP A 11 5.74 17.56 -4.48
N ASN A 12 6.44 17.93 -3.40
CA ASN A 12 6.11 19.10 -2.60
C ASN A 12 6.89 20.35 -3.04
N ALA A 13 6.63 20.84 -4.25
CA ALA A 13 7.33 21.99 -4.84
C ALA A 13 7.15 23.33 -4.09
N ALA A 14 6.18 23.43 -3.17
CA ALA A 14 5.96 24.62 -2.32
C ALA A 14 6.51 24.46 -0.89
N LEU A 15 7.32 23.43 -0.63
CA LEU A 15 7.84 23.16 0.70
C LEU A 15 8.84 24.25 1.13
N GLU A 16 8.55 24.93 2.24
CA GLU A 16 9.42 25.96 2.84
C GLU A 16 10.06 25.51 4.17
N PHE A 17 9.40 24.58 4.86
CA PHE A 17 9.79 24.10 6.19
C PHE A 17 9.77 22.57 6.20
N LEU A 18 10.90 21.96 6.52
CA LEU A 18 11.05 20.51 6.63
C LEU A 18 11.83 20.14 7.88
N ASN A 19 11.16 19.44 8.80
CA ASN A 19 11.75 18.92 10.02
C ASN A 19 11.49 17.42 10.13
N CYS A 20 12.51 16.62 9.84
CA CYS A 20 12.55 15.17 9.98
C CYS A 20 13.57 14.70 11.03
N PHE A 21 13.85 15.55 12.02
CA PHE A 21 14.69 15.23 13.18
C PHE A 21 14.21 14.01 13.97
N ASP A 22 15.15 13.24 14.53
CA ASP A 22 14.89 12.04 15.35
C ASP A 22 13.99 11.01 14.64
N ASN A 23 14.52 10.37 13.61
CA ASN A 23 13.87 9.29 12.86
C ASN A 23 14.87 8.14 12.60
N GLN A 24 14.46 7.18 11.77
CA GLN A 24 15.28 6.03 11.37
C GLN A 24 15.48 6.02 9.85
N LEU A 25 15.51 7.20 9.22
CA LEU A 25 15.56 7.31 7.77
C LEU A 25 16.80 6.58 7.23
N ASN A 26 16.58 5.74 6.22
CA ASN A 26 17.62 5.18 5.36
C ASN A 26 17.50 5.68 3.90
N CYS A 27 16.38 6.35 3.62
CA CYS A 27 15.90 6.76 2.33
C CYS A 27 15.27 8.14 2.46
N PHE A 28 15.84 9.16 1.80
CA PHE A 28 15.29 10.51 1.86
C PHE A 28 15.43 11.24 0.53
N ASN A 29 14.30 11.54 -0.10
CA ASN A 29 14.23 12.32 -1.32
C ASN A 29 13.57 13.68 -1.05
N VAL A 30 14.33 14.75 -1.20
CA VAL A 30 13.87 16.15 -1.12
C VAL A 30 14.12 16.89 -2.44
N LYS A 31 14.37 16.16 -3.54
CA LYS A 31 14.56 16.73 -4.88
C LYS A 31 13.20 17.17 -5.47
N ASN A 32 12.73 18.33 -5.05
CA ASN A 32 11.39 18.85 -5.33
C ASN A 32 11.39 20.10 -6.22
N GLY A 33 12.53 20.42 -6.85
CA GLY A 33 12.72 21.65 -7.63
C GLY A 33 12.72 22.93 -6.80
N ASN A 34 12.73 22.83 -5.46
CA ASN A 34 12.51 23.96 -4.54
C ASN A 34 13.51 24.02 -3.38
N ASN A 35 14.64 23.29 -3.43
CA ASN A 35 15.59 23.24 -2.31
C ASN A 35 16.06 24.61 -1.82
N THR A 36 16.27 25.58 -2.72
CA THR A 36 16.72 26.94 -2.36
C THR A 36 15.69 27.75 -1.57
N ASN A 37 14.41 27.40 -1.65
CA ASN A 37 13.32 28.07 -0.93
C ASN A 37 12.94 27.37 0.38
N ILE A 38 13.53 26.22 0.71
CA ILE A 38 13.39 25.61 2.03
C ILE A 38 14.22 26.42 3.02
N THR A 39 13.54 27.26 3.80
CA THR A 39 14.16 28.15 4.78
C THR A 39 14.56 27.42 6.07
N THR A 40 13.87 26.32 6.38
CA THR A 40 14.17 25.48 7.53
C THR A 40 14.28 24.03 7.09
N PHE A 41 15.48 23.46 7.23
CA PHE A 41 15.76 22.06 6.97
C PHE A 41 16.43 21.44 8.19
N GLN A 42 15.85 20.37 8.74
CA GLN A 42 16.42 19.62 9.86
C GLN A 42 16.26 18.11 9.64
N ALA A 43 17.37 17.39 9.56
CA ALA A 43 17.41 15.94 9.34
C ALA A 43 18.41 15.20 10.24
N LYS A 44 18.89 15.85 11.33
CA LYS A 44 19.73 15.19 12.35
C LYS A 44 19.04 14.03 13.05
N ASN A 45 19.85 13.19 13.68
CA ASN A 45 19.44 12.01 14.43
C ASN A 45 18.69 10.99 13.55
N ASN A 46 19.28 10.72 12.39
CA ASN A 46 18.94 9.67 11.43
C ASN A 46 20.19 8.84 11.12
N SER A 47 20.67 8.07 12.10
CA SER A 47 21.97 7.38 12.04
C SER A 47 22.14 6.41 10.86
N ASN A 48 21.05 5.93 10.26
CA ASN A 48 21.07 5.03 9.11
C ASN A 48 21.10 5.76 7.76
N LEU A 49 20.95 7.08 7.75
CA LEU A 49 20.87 7.89 6.53
C LEU A 49 22.27 8.27 6.06
N THR A 50 22.71 7.71 4.94
CA THR A 50 24.04 7.97 4.35
C THR A 50 24.01 8.98 3.21
N CYS A 51 22.85 9.15 2.58
CA CYS A 51 22.67 10.03 1.44
C CYS A 51 21.27 10.65 1.46
N ILE A 52 21.14 11.88 0.96
CA ILE A 52 19.88 12.60 0.74
C ILE A 52 19.83 13.04 -0.73
N GLU A 53 18.75 12.71 -1.42
CA GLU A 53 18.54 13.16 -2.80
C GLU A 53 18.05 14.60 -2.86
N VAL A 54 18.77 15.44 -3.59
CA VAL A 54 18.53 16.89 -3.73
C VAL A 54 18.64 17.33 -5.18
N ASP A 55 18.13 18.53 -5.47
CA ASP A 55 18.23 19.23 -6.75
C ASP A 55 19.67 19.68 -7.04
N ASP A 56 20.35 20.28 -6.05
CA ASP A 56 21.72 20.80 -6.14
C ASP A 56 22.57 20.38 -4.92
N PRO A 57 23.42 19.35 -5.05
CA PRO A 57 24.28 18.88 -3.96
C PRO A 57 25.28 19.92 -3.45
N ALA A 58 25.80 20.80 -4.32
CA ALA A 58 26.78 21.80 -3.93
C ALA A 58 26.12 22.88 -3.07
N TRP A 59 24.95 23.35 -3.48
CA TRP A 59 24.16 24.29 -2.68
C TRP A 59 23.69 23.67 -1.36
N SER A 60 23.16 22.45 -1.37
CA SER A 60 22.72 21.76 -0.15
C SER A 60 23.88 21.51 0.81
N THR A 61 25.07 21.16 0.30
CA THR A 61 26.27 21.01 1.15
C THR A 61 26.65 22.34 1.80
N ALA A 62 26.56 23.46 1.09
CA ALA A 62 26.89 24.77 1.65
C ALA A 62 25.88 25.25 2.72
N ASN A 63 24.60 24.88 2.60
CA ASN A 63 23.52 25.46 3.41
C ASN A 63 22.92 24.51 4.46
N TRP A 64 22.91 23.20 4.22
CA TRP A 64 22.20 22.23 5.06
C TRP A 64 23.11 21.29 5.85
N THR A 65 24.42 21.25 5.59
CA THR A 65 25.39 20.41 6.33
C THR A 65 25.29 20.55 7.86
N PRO A 66 25.05 21.75 8.44
CA PRO A 66 24.89 21.87 9.90
C PRO A 66 23.65 21.16 10.46
N ASN A 67 22.73 20.68 9.62
CA ASN A 67 21.42 20.14 9.96
C ASN A 67 21.24 18.67 9.54
N ILE A 68 22.32 17.98 9.19
CA ILE A 68 22.37 16.53 8.94
C ILE A 68 23.36 15.86 9.89
N ASP A 69 23.37 14.54 9.91
CA ASP A 69 24.36 13.77 10.64
C ASP A 69 25.70 13.68 9.86
N PRO A 70 26.85 13.49 10.55
CA PRO A 70 28.17 13.53 9.91
C PRO A 70 28.40 12.50 8.81
N GLN A 71 27.69 11.36 8.83
CA GLN A 71 27.79 10.30 7.81
C GLN A 71 26.96 10.58 6.56
N THR A 72 26.08 11.59 6.60
CA THR A 72 25.12 11.86 5.54
C THR A 72 25.74 12.79 4.49
N SER A 73 25.48 12.49 3.21
CA SER A 73 25.92 13.29 2.06
C SER A 73 24.75 13.71 1.18
N PHE A 74 24.94 14.71 0.32
CA PHE A 74 23.95 15.13 -0.67
C PHE A 74 24.33 14.63 -2.06
N SER A 75 23.36 14.16 -2.83
CA SER A 75 23.56 13.72 -4.21
C SER A 75 22.29 13.98 -5.04
N THR A 76 22.43 14.07 -6.37
CA THR A 76 21.28 14.07 -7.28
C THR A 76 20.69 12.68 -7.52
N ASN A 77 21.41 11.65 -7.08
CA ASN A 77 21.04 10.23 -7.14
C ASN A 77 21.83 9.48 -6.05
N CYS A 78 21.13 8.95 -5.05
CA CYS A 78 21.72 8.21 -3.94
C CYS A 78 21.88 6.71 -4.23
N ASN A 79 21.47 6.25 -5.42
CA ASN A 79 21.44 4.85 -5.83
C ASN A 79 20.71 3.97 -4.81
N TYR A 80 19.58 4.47 -4.30
CA TYR A 80 18.79 3.73 -3.33
C TYR A 80 18.29 2.40 -3.91
N PRO A 81 18.08 1.38 -3.06
CA PRO A 81 17.50 0.12 -3.51
C PRO A 81 16.06 0.34 -3.99
N SER A 82 15.56 -0.55 -4.85
CA SER A 82 14.22 -0.42 -5.47
C SER A 82 13.04 -0.44 -4.48
N ASN A 83 13.27 -0.91 -3.25
CA ASN A 83 12.28 -0.91 -2.18
C ASN A 83 12.29 0.40 -1.35
N CYS A 84 13.19 1.33 -1.64
CA CYS A 84 13.21 2.67 -1.06
C CYS A 84 11.97 3.45 -1.50
N PHE A 85 11.35 4.20 -0.57
CA PHE A 85 10.09 4.93 -0.78
C PHE A 85 8.91 4.05 -1.23
N SER A 86 9.07 2.73 -1.23
CA SER A 86 7.99 1.83 -1.57
C SER A 86 6.92 1.92 -0.49
N THR A 87 5.71 2.28 -0.91
CA THR A 87 4.52 2.27 -0.07
C THR A 87 4.03 0.85 0.25
N THR A 88 4.88 -0.18 0.10
CA THR A 88 4.55 -1.57 0.48
C THR A 88 4.20 -1.73 1.97
N SER A 89 4.39 -0.68 2.79
CA SER A 89 3.92 -0.62 4.18
C SER A 89 2.40 -0.54 4.33
N ILE A 90 1.64 -0.45 3.24
CA ILE A 90 0.27 -0.92 3.21
C ILE A 90 0.10 -1.64 1.87
N LEU A 91 0.66 -2.84 1.76
CA LEU A 91 -0.17 -3.86 1.12
C LEU A 91 -1.48 -3.79 1.90
N GLU A 92 -2.54 -3.30 1.25
CA GLU A 92 -3.83 -3.90 1.51
C GLU A 92 -3.52 -5.39 1.60
N GLN A 93 -3.65 -5.95 2.79
CA GLN A 93 -3.73 -7.39 2.89
C GLN A 93 -5.05 -7.72 2.20
N THR A 94 -5.07 -7.64 0.87
CA THR A 94 -6.07 -8.26 0.03
C THR A 94 -5.74 -9.73 0.22
N ASN A 95 -6.22 -10.30 1.33
CA ASN A 95 -6.34 -11.74 1.43
C ASN A 95 -6.95 -12.17 0.10
N SER A 96 -6.21 -12.93 -0.69
CA SER A 96 -6.68 -13.29 -2.01
C SER A 96 -7.94 -14.14 -1.81
N ILE A 97 -9.07 -13.60 -2.25
CA ILE A 97 -10.35 -14.29 -2.17
C ILE A 97 -10.57 -15.03 -3.48
N SER A 98 -10.91 -16.31 -3.37
CA SER A 98 -11.19 -17.15 -4.52
C SER A 98 -12.45 -17.98 -4.32
N LEU A 99 -13.15 -18.23 -5.42
CA LEU A 99 -14.31 -19.11 -5.48
C LEU A 99 -14.03 -20.21 -6.50
N TYR A 100 -13.94 -21.46 -6.05
CA TYR A 100 -13.61 -22.58 -6.90
C TYR A 100 -14.53 -23.80 -6.66
N PRO A 101 -14.78 -24.63 -7.68
CA PRO A 101 -14.40 -24.42 -9.07
C PRO A 101 -15.25 -23.30 -9.72
N ASN A 102 -14.63 -22.55 -10.64
CA ASN A 102 -15.31 -21.61 -11.53
C ASN A 102 -14.82 -21.88 -12.96
N PRO A 103 -15.65 -22.44 -13.86
CA PRO A 103 -17.07 -22.73 -13.71
C PRO A 103 -17.42 -23.84 -12.71
N THR A 104 -18.65 -23.84 -12.17
CA THR A 104 -19.18 -24.90 -11.30
C THR A 104 -20.39 -25.60 -11.93
N ASN A 105 -20.67 -26.83 -11.50
CA ASN A 105 -21.92 -27.54 -11.78
C ASN A 105 -22.82 -27.69 -10.55
N ASN A 106 -22.30 -27.52 -9.34
CA ASN A 106 -23.06 -27.71 -8.12
C ASN A 106 -22.49 -26.91 -6.95
N LEU A 107 -21.35 -27.33 -6.38
CA LEU A 107 -20.78 -26.67 -5.21
C LEU A 107 -19.69 -25.68 -5.61
N ILE A 108 -19.60 -24.58 -4.88
CA ILE A 108 -18.49 -23.63 -4.91
C ILE A 108 -17.92 -23.53 -3.49
N THR A 109 -16.60 -23.51 -3.39
CA THR A 109 -15.86 -23.27 -2.16
C THR A 109 -15.25 -21.87 -2.23
N LEU A 110 -15.50 -21.10 -1.17
CA LEU A 110 -14.85 -19.84 -0.85
C LEU A 110 -13.57 -20.11 -0.07
N ASP A 111 -12.45 -19.61 -0.58
CA ASP A 111 -11.18 -19.58 0.12
C ASP A 111 -10.68 -18.14 0.20
N ILE A 112 -10.15 -17.78 1.36
CA ILE A 112 -9.63 -16.46 1.66
C ILE A 112 -8.26 -16.68 2.29
N GLU A 113 -7.21 -16.40 1.53
CA GLU A 113 -5.83 -16.69 1.95
C GLU A 113 -5.51 -16.03 3.30
N GLY A 114 -5.09 -16.83 4.28
CA GLY A 114 -4.72 -16.34 5.61
C GLY A 114 -5.90 -15.95 6.52
N TYR A 115 -7.15 -16.21 6.13
CA TYR A 115 -8.33 -15.86 6.93
C TYR A 115 -9.10 -17.09 7.43
N ASN A 116 -9.25 -17.20 8.76
CA ASN A 116 -10.02 -18.27 9.42
C ASN A 116 -11.25 -17.74 10.19
N GLY A 117 -11.64 -16.49 9.95
CA GLY A 117 -12.74 -15.84 10.67
C GLY A 117 -14.13 -16.13 10.07
N LEU A 118 -15.14 -15.42 10.58
CA LEU A 118 -16.51 -15.54 10.07
C LEU A 118 -16.65 -14.82 8.73
N VAL A 119 -17.32 -15.49 7.80
CA VAL A 119 -17.68 -14.92 6.50
C VAL A 119 -19.19 -14.73 6.41
N ASN A 120 -19.61 -13.79 5.57
CA ASN A 120 -21.00 -13.65 5.14
C ASN A 120 -21.03 -13.53 3.62
N VAL A 121 -21.67 -14.50 2.97
CA VAL A 121 -21.76 -14.61 1.50
C VAL A 121 -23.19 -14.36 1.07
N GLU A 122 -23.37 -13.42 0.15
CA GLU A 122 -24.64 -13.12 -0.51
C GLU A 122 -24.51 -13.46 -2.01
N VAL A 123 -25.43 -14.26 -2.54
CA VAL A 123 -25.42 -14.68 -3.95
C VAL A 123 -26.54 -13.98 -4.70
N TYR A 124 -26.19 -13.35 -5.81
CA TYR A 124 -27.10 -12.60 -6.68
C TYR A 124 -27.10 -13.15 -8.11
N ASP A 125 -28.22 -13.03 -8.81
CA ASP A 125 -28.23 -13.13 -10.27
C ASP A 125 -27.72 -11.83 -10.93
N LEU A 126 -27.55 -11.85 -12.26
CA LEU A 126 -27.11 -10.68 -13.03
C LEU A 126 -28.08 -9.48 -13.00
N THR A 127 -29.34 -9.69 -12.59
CA THR A 127 -30.31 -8.61 -12.43
C THR A 127 -30.20 -7.93 -11.07
N GLY A 128 -29.37 -8.47 -10.17
CA GLY A 128 -29.20 -7.98 -8.80
C GLY A 128 -30.19 -8.56 -7.80
N LYS A 129 -30.95 -9.60 -8.17
CA LYS A 129 -31.87 -10.28 -7.25
C LYS A 129 -31.06 -11.16 -6.30
N LEU A 130 -31.27 -10.98 -4.99
CA LEU A 130 -30.68 -11.83 -3.95
C LEU A 130 -31.33 -13.22 -4.00
N LEU A 131 -30.50 -14.26 -4.09
CA LEU A 131 -30.92 -15.67 -4.19
C LEU A 131 -30.72 -16.43 -2.88
N GLN A 132 -29.60 -16.21 -2.21
CA GLN A 132 -29.29 -16.81 -0.91
C GLN A 132 -28.25 -15.99 -0.14
N THR A 133 -28.25 -16.20 1.19
CA THR A 133 -27.24 -15.69 2.12
C THR A 133 -26.75 -16.85 2.98
N THR A 134 -25.43 -16.96 3.18
CA THR A 134 -24.83 -18.03 3.99
C THR A 134 -23.59 -17.55 4.73
N LYS A 135 -23.28 -18.21 5.86
CA LYS A 135 -22.03 -18.02 6.61
C LYS A 135 -21.03 -19.17 6.37
N ASN A 136 -21.40 -20.13 5.53
CA ASN A 136 -20.54 -21.26 5.18
C ASN A 136 -19.61 -20.90 4.02
N THR A 137 -18.44 -21.55 3.99
CA THR A 137 -17.49 -21.43 2.88
C THR A 137 -17.84 -22.33 1.69
N THR A 138 -18.65 -23.37 1.88
CA THR A 138 -19.21 -24.17 0.77
C THR A 138 -20.63 -23.70 0.46
N ILE A 139 -20.87 -23.30 -0.78
CA ILE A 139 -22.14 -22.77 -1.28
C ILE A 139 -22.69 -23.70 -2.37
N SER A 140 -23.96 -24.08 -2.24
CA SER A 140 -24.66 -24.89 -3.24
C SER A 140 -25.30 -24.02 -4.31
N MET A 141 -25.08 -24.39 -5.57
CA MET A 141 -25.63 -23.78 -6.77
C MET A 141 -26.50 -24.76 -7.58
N GLY A 142 -26.72 -25.98 -7.09
CA GLY A 142 -27.45 -27.03 -7.81
C GLY A 142 -28.90 -26.66 -8.17
N GLU A 143 -29.55 -25.85 -7.34
CA GLU A 143 -30.94 -25.40 -7.54
C GLU A 143 -31.09 -24.23 -8.53
N TYR A 144 -29.97 -23.63 -8.95
CA TYR A 144 -30.01 -22.45 -9.83
C TYR A 144 -29.69 -22.82 -11.28
N ALA A 145 -30.34 -22.11 -12.20
CA ALA A 145 -30.14 -22.30 -13.63
C ALA A 145 -28.71 -21.99 -14.07
N LYS A 146 -28.32 -22.50 -15.23
CA LYS A 146 -27.05 -22.15 -15.87
C LYS A 146 -26.99 -20.64 -16.12
N GLY A 147 -25.85 -20.01 -15.82
CA GLY A 147 -25.70 -18.57 -15.93
C GLY A 147 -24.55 -18.01 -15.11
N ILE A 148 -24.46 -16.68 -15.07
CA ILE A 148 -23.46 -15.96 -14.28
C ILE A 148 -24.10 -15.46 -12.99
N TYR A 149 -23.39 -15.60 -11.89
CA TYR A 149 -23.81 -15.19 -10.56
C TYR A 149 -22.77 -14.26 -9.94
N VAL A 150 -23.23 -13.33 -9.11
CA VAL A 150 -22.36 -12.43 -8.33
C VAL A 150 -22.39 -12.85 -6.87
N PHE A 151 -21.21 -13.15 -6.33
CA PHE A 151 -21.00 -13.47 -4.93
C PHE A 151 -20.44 -12.25 -4.24
N LYS A 152 -21.16 -11.68 -3.28
CA LYS A 152 -20.66 -10.64 -2.40
C LYS A 152 -20.25 -11.28 -1.09
N VAL A 153 -18.97 -11.22 -0.77
CA VAL A 153 -18.38 -11.86 0.40
C VAL A 153 -17.90 -10.77 1.35
N ALA A 154 -18.41 -10.75 2.57
CA ALA A 154 -17.91 -9.91 3.65
C ALA A 154 -17.11 -10.76 4.64
N TYR A 155 -15.95 -10.26 5.05
CA TYR A 155 -15.03 -10.91 5.99
C TYR A 155 -14.23 -9.84 6.75
N GLY A 156 -14.12 -9.99 8.08
CA GLY A 156 -13.54 -8.93 8.93
C GLY A 156 -14.28 -7.60 8.75
N ASP A 157 -13.53 -6.53 8.47
CA ASP A 157 -14.06 -5.18 8.21
C ASP A 157 -14.26 -4.88 6.72
N GLY A 158 -13.97 -5.85 5.84
CA GLY A 158 -13.97 -5.69 4.39
C GLY A 158 -14.98 -6.58 3.66
N GLY A 159 -15.00 -6.46 2.33
CA GLY A 159 -15.74 -7.39 1.49
C GLY A 159 -15.52 -7.15 0.00
N GLU A 160 -15.67 -8.23 -0.78
CA GLU A 160 -15.40 -8.26 -2.22
C GLU A 160 -16.56 -8.88 -3.00
N LYS A 161 -16.66 -8.53 -4.29
CA LYS A 161 -17.63 -9.11 -5.22
C LYS A 161 -16.93 -9.94 -6.29
N LEU A 162 -17.26 -11.22 -6.38
CA LEU A 162 -16.74 -12.15 -7.38
C LEU A 162 -17.83 -12.59 -8.35
N LYS A 163 -17.45 -12.85 -9.61
CA LYS A 163 -18.35 -13.44 -10.61
C LYS A 163 -18.05 -14.92 -10.79
N VAL A 164 -19.08 -15.75 -10.76
CA VAL A 164 -18.95 -17.20 -10.98
C VAL A 164 -19.88 -17.65 -12.11
N VAL A 165 -19.39 -18.56 -12.93
CA VAL A 165 -20.14 -19.20 -14.01
C VAL A 165 -20.69 -20.54 -13.51
N LYS A 166 -21.99 -20.76 -13.67
CA LYS A 166 -22.68 -22.03 -13.44
C LYS A 166 -23.00 -22.66 -14.79
N GLU A 167 -22.51 -23.88 -15.00
CA GLU A 167 -22.80 -24.72 -16.18
C GLU A 167 -23.85 -25.79 -15.94
#